data_AF-A0A3B0PMK3-F1
#
_entry.id   AF-A0A3B0PMK3-F1
#
_cell.length_a   1.000
_cell.length_b   1.000
_cell.length_c   1.000
_cell.angle_alpha   90.00
_cell.angle_beta   90.00
_cell.angle_gamma   90.00
#
_symmetry.space_group_name_H-M   'P 1'
#
loop_
_entity.id
_entity.type
_entity.pdbx_description
1 polymer ?
#
loop_
_entity_poly.entity_id
_entity_poly.type
_entity_poly.pdbx_seq_one_letter_code
_entity_poly.pdbx_strand_id
1 'polypeptide(L)'
;MACCDASVTLKENGEYTEVGDPTETGILIYGLQNKNSANNFFLSHNKLDSIPFDSDRKAMSILVDSNKDKNIIIVKGAPDVILSKSNNVKPEYMQTIEQW
;
A
#
# COMPACT_ATOMS: atom_id res chain seq x y z
N MET A 1 -1.14 -1.85 -2.38
CA MET A 1 -0.15 -2.10 -3.45
C MET A 1 0.56 -0.87 -3.96
N ALA A 2 -0.14 0.24 -4.25
CA ALA A 2 0.53 1.40 -4.85
C ALA A 2 1.64 1.96 -3.93
N CYS A 3 1.40 1.96 -2.62
CA CYS A 3 2.39 2.30 -1.59
C CYS A 3 3.25 1.07 -1.23
N CYS A 4 4.00 0.54 -2.19
CA CYS A 4 5.01 -0.51 -2.01
C CYS A 4 6.24 -0.13 -2.86
N ASP A 5 7.42 -0.44 -2.36
CA ASP A 5 8.72 -0.32 -3.05
C ASP A 5 9.18 -1.69 -3.61
N ALA A 6 8.58 -2.79 -3.15
CA ALA A 6 8.78 -4.11 -3.72
C ALA A 6 8.25 -4.23 -5.16
N SER A 7 8.69 -5.27 -5.87
CA SER A 7 8.20 -5.64 -7.19
C SER A 7 7.92 -7.14 -7.27
N VAL A 8 6.88 -7.50 -8.00
CA VAL A 8 6.48 -8.89 -8.26
C VAL A 8 6.18 -9.08 -9.73
N THR A 9 6.76 -10.11 -10.35
CA THR A 9 6.53 -10.47 -11.75
C THR A 9 6.05 -11.91 -11.86
N LEU A 10 4.95 -12.15 -12.56
CA LEU A 10 4.45 -13.50 -12.87
C LEU A 10 5.21 -14.05 -14.09
N LYS A 11 5.87 -15.19 -13.93
CA LYS A 11 6.55 -15.91 -15.01
C LYS A 11 5.58 -16.77 -15.81
N GLU A 12 5.99 -17.19 -17.01
CA GLU A 12 5.20 -18.06 -17.89
C GLU A 12 4.87 -19.43 -17.27
N ASN A 13 5.72 -19.93 -16.38
CA ASN A 13 5.49 -21.19 -15.65
C ASN A 13 4.48 -21.07 -14.48
N GLY A 14 3.92 -19.88 -14.25
CA GLY A 14 2.96 -19.62 -13.18
C GLY A 14 3.58 -19.25 -11.83
N GLU A 15 4.91 -19.16 -11.72
CA GLU A 15 5.59 -18.76 -10.49
C GLU A 15 5.78 -17.24 -10.40
N TYR A 16 5.80 -16.72 -9.17
CA TYR A 16 6.12 -15.31 -8.91
C TYR A 16 7.62 -15.13 -8.71
N THR A 17 8.19 -14.09 -9.32
CA THR A 17 9.48 -13.53 -8.96
C THR A 17 9.24 -12.36 -8.03
N GLU A 18 9.81 -12.41 -6.83
CA GLU A 18 9.61 -11.41 -5.78
C GLU A 18 10.92 -10.67 -5.51
N VAL A 19 10.87 -9.34 -5.43
CA VAL A 19 12.00 -8.49 -5.02
C VAL A 19 11.49 -7.47 -4.01
N GLY A 20 12.08 -7.46 -2.82
CA GLY A 20 11.66 -6.59 -1.72
C GLY A 20 11.42 -7.38 -0.45
N ASP A 21 10.76 -6.78 0.53
CA ASP A 21 10.42 -7.46 1.77
C ASP A 21 9.18 -8.36 1.61
N PRO A 22 9.08 -9.46 2.38
CA PRO A 22 7.95 -10.39 2.28
C PRO A 22 6.57 -9.77 2.54
N THR A 23 6.49 -8.67 3.30
CA THR A 23 5.19 -8.04 3.60
C THR A 23 4.67 -7.31 2.37
N GLU A 24 5.53 -6.56 1.69
CA GLU A 24 5.13 -5.87 0.46
C GLU A 24 4.92 -6.81 -0.71
N THR A 25 5.76 -7.83 -0.89
CA THR A 25 5.59 -8.79 -1.98
C THR A 25 4.27 -9.56 -1.82
N GLY A 26 3.90 -9.93 -0.59
CA GLY A 26 2.59 -10.52 -0.28
C GLY A 26 1.41 -9.63 -0.65
N ILE A 27 1.48 -8.33 -0.35
CA ILE A 27 0.45 -7.35 -0.76
C ILE A 27 0.34 -7.26 -2.29
N LEU A 28 1.47 -7.28 -3.00
CA LEU A 28 1.51 -7.21 -4.46
C LEU A 28 0.96 -8.48 -5.11
N ILE A 29 1.32 -9.67 -4.61
CA ILE A 29 0.78 -10.95 -5.07
C ILE A 29 -0.73 -11.01 -4.86
N TYR A 30 -1.21 -10.65 -3.66
CA TYR A 30 -2.64 -10.61 -3.38
C TYR A 30 -3.38 -9.70 -4.35
N GLY A 31 -2.79 -8.54 -4.66
CA GLY A 31 -3.32 -7.64 -5.68
C GLY A 31 -3.43 -8.29 -7.07
N LEU A 32 -2.32 -8.87 -7.55
CA LEU A 32 -2.27 -9.56 -8.85
C LEU A 32 -3.37 -10.63 -8.97
N GLN A 33 -3.55 -11.44 -7.92
CA GLN A 33 -4.59 -12.47 -7.85
C GLN A 33 -6.02 -11.89 -7.94
N ASN A 34 -6.22 -10.67 -7.44
CA ASN A 34 -7.51 -9.97 -7.43
C ASN A 34 -7.69 -8.97 -8.58
N LYS A 35 -6.87 -9.04 -9.64
CA LYS A 35 -6.89 -8.12 -10.81
C LYS A 35 -6.75 -6.63 -10.46
N ASN A 36 -6.25 -6.34 -9.26
CA ASN A 36 -5.94 -5.01 -8.81
C ASN A 36 -4.43 -5.02 -8.71
N SER A 37 -3.68 -4.49 -9.67
CA SER A 37 -2.20 -4.47 -9.63
C SER A 37 -1.67 -3.06 -9.44
N ALA A 38 -0.47 -2.90 -8.85
CA ALA A 38 0.21 -1.61 -8.78
C ALA A 38 0.41 -1.01 -10.18
N ASN A 39 0.77 -1.84 -11.16
CA ASN A 39 0.92 -1.42 -12.56
C ASN A 39 -0.38 -0.82 -13.10
N ASN A 40 -1.53 -1.48 -12.92
CA ASN A 40 -2.83 -0.96 -13.37
C ASN A 40 -3.18 0.36 -12.68
N PHE A 41 -2.86 0.49 -11.39
CA PHE A 41 -3.07 1.73 -10.65
C PHE A 41 -2.26 2.89 -11.25
N PHE A 42 -0.97 2.66 -11.52
CA PHE A 42 -0.06 3.67 -12.06
C PHE A 42 -0.25 3.98 -13.55
N LEU A 43 -1.09 3.23 -14.29
CA LEU A 43 -1.52 3.63 -15.64
C LEU A 43 -2.37 4.91 -15.65
N SER A 44 -3.01 5.23 -14.51
CA SER A 44 -3.96 6.34 -14.38
C SER A 44 -3.61 7.34 -13.28
N HIS A 45 -2.52 7.10 -12.55
CA HIS A 45 -2.04 7.96 -11.47
C HIS A 45 -0.52 8.01 -11.51
N ASN A 46 0.07 9.19 -11.59
CA ASN A 46 1.51 9.37 -11.51
C ASN A 46 1.95 9.44 -10.04
N LYS A 47 2.96 8.66 -9.68
CA LYS A 47 3.65 8.82 -8.39
C LYS A 47 4.48 10.09 -8.45
N LEU A 48 4.11 11.07 -7.63
CA LEU A 48 4.77 12.39 -7.58
C LEU A 48 5.92 12.40 -6.58
N ASP A 49 5.75 11.71 -5.44
CA ASP A 49 6.75 11.64 -4.38
C ASP A 49 6.51 10.42 -3.49
N SER A 50 7.51 10.05 -2.68
CA SER A 50 7.43 8.97 -1.71
C SER A 50 8.25 9.28 -0.47
N ILE A 51 7.69 8.95 0.69
CA ILE A 51 8.44 8.83 1.93
C ILE A 51 8.50 7.34 2.28
N PRO A 52 9.70 6.72 2.28
CA PRO A 52 9.86 5.31 2.60
C PRO A 52 9.45 5.02 4.05
N PHE A 53 9.40 3.75 4.40
CA PHE A 53 9.08 3.35 5.76
C PHE A 53 10.08 3.94 6.76
N ASP A 54 9.55 4.61 7.77
CA ASP A 54 10.30 5.20 8.86
C ASP A 54 9.86 4.57 10.19
N SER A 55 10.81 4.14 11.02
CA SER A 55 10.53 3.41 12.27
C SER A 55 9.87 4.28 13.34
N ASP A 56 10.14 5.59 13.33
CA ASP A 56 9.55 6.52 14.30
C ASP A 56 8.09 6.79 13.96
N ARG A 57 7.79 6.92 12.66
CA ARG A 57 6.43 7.06 12.14
C ARG A 57 5.67 5.74 12.00
N LYS A 58 6.38 4.60 12.00
CA LYS A 58 5.87 3.25 11.69
C LYS A 58 4.99 3.20 10.44
N ALA A 59 5.31 4.00 9.44
CA ALA A 59 4.50 4.18 8.25
C ALA A 59 5.33 4.56 7.02
N MET A 60 4.80 4.21 5.85
CA MET A 60 5.26 4.58 4.52
C MET A 60 4.14 5.33 3.80
N SER A 61 4.48 6.33 2.99
CA SER A 61 3.49 7.12 2.25
C SER A 61 3.96 7.45 0.84
N ILE A 62 3.04 7.42 -0.12
CA ILE A 62 3.27 7.95 -1.47
C ILE A 62 2.30 9.09 -1.76
N LEU A 63 2.78 10.06 -2.53
CA LEU A 63 1.97 11.11 -3.13
C LEU A 63 1.69 10.74 -4.58
N VAL A 64 0.43 10.75 -4.97
CA VAL A 64 0.00 10.53 -6.35
C VAL A 64 -0.90 11.65 -6.82
N ASP A 65 -0.86 11.96 -8.11
CA ASP A 65 -1.86 12.82 -8.71
C ASP A 65 -3.23 12.13 -8.75
N SER A 66 -4.28 12.91 -9.02
CA SER A 66 -5.62 12.41 -9.30
C SER A 66 -6.20 13.16 -10.47
N ASN A 67 -7.09 12.50 -11.21
CA ASN A 67 -7.77 13.00 -12.41
C ASN A 67 -8.62 14.29 -12.22
N LYS A 68 -8.56 14.97 -11.06
CA LYS A 68 -9.40 16.13 -10.69
C LYS A 68 -8.62 17.27 -10.03
N ASP A 69 -7.37 17.50 -10.43
CA ASP A 69 -6.48 18.55 -9.87
C ASP A 69 -6.29 18.46 -8.35
N LYS A 70 -6.36 17.24 -7.81
CA LYS A 70 -6.12 16.96 -6.40
C LYS A 70 -5.05 15.91 -6.28
N ASN A 71 -4.16 16.07 -5.31
CA ASN A 71 -3.21 15.02 -4.98
C ASN A 71 -3.81 14.10 -3.90
N ILE A 72 -3.49 12.82 -3.99
CA ILE A 72 -3.90 11.80 -3.01
C ILE A 72 -2.63 11.30 -2.32
N ILE A 73 -2.69 11.15 -1.00
CA ILE A 73 -1.66 10.48 -0.22
C ILE A 73 -2.17 9.08 0.13
N ILE A 74 -1.39 8.05 -0.22
CA ILE A 74 -1.67 6.66 0.13
C ILE A 74 -0.64 6.23 1.17
N VAL A 75 -1.12 5.76 2.32
CA VAL A 75 -0.28 5.40 3.47
C VAL A 75 -0.48 3.93 3.80
N LYS A 76 0.62 3.22 4.12
CA LYS A 76 0.60 1.92 4.79
C LYS A 76 1.46 1.97 6.05
N GLY A 77 1.11 1.21 7.08
CA GLY A 77 1.84 1.23 8.34
C GLY A 77 1.17 0.37 9.40
N ALA A 78 1.66 0.48 10.63
CA ALA A 78 1.08 -0.23 11.77
C ALA A 78 -0.40 0.17 11.96
N PRO A 79 -1.34 -0.78 12.15
CA PRO A 79 -2.77 -0.48 12.21
C PRO A 79 -3.14 0.58 13.26
N ASP A 80 -2.54 0.51 14.45
CA ASP A 80 -2.73 1.45 15.57
C ASP A 80 -2.33 2.89 15.17
N VAL A 81 -1.20 3.03 14.49
CA VAL A 81 -0.70 4.33 14.03
C VAL A 81 -1.57 4.91 12.91
N ILE A 82 -2.02 4.08 11.96
CA ILE A 82 -2.85 4.57 10.85
C ILE A 82 -4.25 4.95 11.35
N LEU A 83 -4.88 4.12 12.17
CA LEU A 83 -6.24 4.41 12.65
C LEU A 83 -6.27 5.60 13.62
N SER A 84 -5.27 5.77 14.48
CA SER A 84 -5.18 6.95 15.37
C SER A 84 -5.06 8.29 14.62
N LYS A 85 -4.61 8.27 13.36
CA LYS A 85 -4.50 9.45 12.49
C LYS A 85 -5.67 9.62 11.51
N SER A 86 -6.67 8.76 11.58
CA SER A 86 -7.76 8.69 10.60
C SER A 86 -9.04 9.32 11.16
N ASN A 87 -9.66 10.24 10.40
CA ASN A 87 -10.86 10.96 10.85
C ASN A 87 -12.16 10.18 10.60
N ASN A 88 -12.19 9.30 9.60
CA ASN A 88 -13.40 8.57 9.16
C ASN A 88 -13.28 7.07 9.50
N VAL A 89 -13.07 6.76 10.78
CA VAL A 89 -12.90 5.39 11.28
C VAL A 89 -14.18 4.94 11.97
N LYS A 90 -14.59 3.69 11.71
CA LYS A 90 -15.67 3.08 12.47
C LYS A 90 -15.13 2.53 13.80
N PRO A 91 -15.80 2.80 14.95
CA PRO A 91 -15.29 2.38 16.26
C PRO A 91 -14.95 0.89 16.40
N GLU A 92 -15.67 0.01 15.69
CA GLU A 92 -15.41 -1.44 15.71
C GLU A 92 -13.98 -1.82 15.25
N TYR A 93 -13.36 -1.01 14.39
CA TYR A 93 -12.00 -1.28 13.91
C TYR A 93 -10.94 -1.03 14.97
N MET A 94 -11.15 -0.07 15.87
CA MET A 94 -10.25 0.19 16.99
C MET A 94 -10.27 -0.96 17.99
N GLN A 95 -11.46 -1.49 18.29
CA GLN A 95 -11.62 -2.62 19.22
C GLN A 95 -10.96 -3.90 18.72
N THR A 96 -10.89 -4.08 17.40
CA THR A 96 -10.25 -5.27 16.80
C THR A 96 -8.73 -5.26 17.02
N ILE A 97 -8.10 -4.08 17.02
CA ILE A 97 -6.65 -3.96 17.22
C ILE A 97 -6.26 -4.33 18.65
N GLU A 98 -7.08 -3.98 19.65
CA GLU A 98 -6.80 -4.30 21.06
C GLU A 98 -6.90 -5.79 21.39
N GLN A 99 -7.43 -6.61 20.47
CA GLN A 99 -7.61 -8.05 20.65
C GLN A 99 -6.46 -8.90 20.07
N TRP A 100 -5.48 -8.26 19.44
CA TRP A 100 -4.29 -8.89 18.84
C TRP A 100 -3.05 -8.68 19.70
#